data_AF-A0A5N5TND2-F1
#
_entry.id   AF-A0A5N5TND2-F1
#
_cell.length_a   1.000
_cell.length_b   1.000
_cell.length_c   1.000
_cell.angle_alpha   90.00
_cell.angle_beta   90.00
_cell.angle_gamma   90.00
#
_symmetry.space_group_name_H-M   'P 1'
#
loop_
_entity.id
_entity.type
_entity.pdbx_description
1 polymer ?
#
loop_
_entity_poly.entity_id
_entity_poly.type
_entity_poly.pdbx_seq_one_letter_code
_entity_poly.pdbx_strand_id
1 'polypeptide(L)'
;MDSLRSVFNIILIACFIIEGILAQPNIVLVLTDDQDSFMNSISVMEKTLSLIGDKGVSFKNSFAATPLCCPSRFSNSCLFT
;
A
#
# COMPACT_ATOMS: atom_id res chain seq x y z
N MET A 1 -39.43 3.06 25.64
CA MET A 1 -39.01 3.72 24.38
C MET A 1 -37.49 3.77 24.23
N ASP A 2 -36.73 3.60 25.32
CA ASP A 2 -35.27 3.72 25.35
C ASP A 2 -34.55 2.54 24.69
N SER A 3 -35.09 1.32 24.83
CA SER A 3 -34.56 0.12 24.16
C SER A 3 -34.66 0.22 22.63
N LEU A 4 -35.79 0.71 22.10
CA LEU A 4 -35.97 0.90 20.66
C LEU A 4 -35.01 1.95 20.08
N ARG A 5 -34.78 3.04 20.83
CA ARG A 5 -33.82 4.09 20.45
C ARG A 5 -32.37 3.59 20.50
N SER A 6 -32.04 2.70 21.45
CA SER A 6 -30.73 2.05 21.54
C SER A 6 -30.48 1.10 20.37
N VAL A 7 -31.43 0.23 20.03
CA VAL A 7 -31.33 -0.69 18.88
C VAL A 7 -31.17 0.08 17.57
N PHE A 8 -31.94 1.15 17.40
CA PHE A 8 -31.85 2.00 16.21
C PHE A 8 -30.47 2.63 16.05
N ASN A 9 -29.88 3.15 17.13
CA ASN A 9 -28.53 3.72 17.11
C ASN A 9 -27.44 2.68 16.80
N ILE A 10 -27.58 1.45 17.32
CA ILE A 10 -26.63 0.36 17.03
C ILE A 10 -26.67 0.00 15.55
N ILE A 11 -27.86 -0.12 14.96
CA ILE A 11 -28.02 -0.40 13.52
C ILE A 11 -27.39 0.71 12.67
N LEU A 12 -27.58 1.97 13.07
CA LEU A 12 -27.06 3.13 12.34
C LEU A 12 -25.53 3.19 12.37
N ILE A 13 -24.92 2.90 13.53
CA ILE A 13 -23.46 2.79 13.66
C ILE A 13 -22.94 1.62 12.83
N ALA A 14 -23.58 0.45 12.92
CA ALA A 14 -23.16 -0.72 12.14
C ALA A 14 -23.18 -0.44 10.63
N CYS A 15 -24.21 0.25 10.13
CA CYS A 15 -24.31 0.61 8.71
C CYS A 15 -23.15 1.52 8.26
N PHE A 16 -22.78 2.50 9.09
CA PHE A 16 -21.68 3.42 8.80
C PHE A 16 -20.31 2.72 8.74
N ILE A 17 -20.10 1.74 9.64
CA ILE A 17 -18.86 0.94 9.65
C ILE A 17 -18.80 0.04 8.40
N ILE A 18 -19.93 -0.53 7.99
CA ILE A 18 -20.01 -1.41 6.80
C ILE A 18 -19.70 -0.63 5.52
N GLU A 19 -20.21 0.60 5.36
CA GLU A 19 -19.89 1.46 4.21
C GLU A 19 -18.39 1.80 4.13
N GLY A 20 -17.77 2.11 5.28
CA GLY A 20 -16.34 2.41 5.34
C GLY A 20 -15.44 1.21 4.99
N ILE A 21 -15.88 -0.02 5.28
CA ILE A 21 -15.12 -1.25 5.00
C ILE A 21 -15.32 -1.76 3.56
N LEU A 22 -16.49 -1.47 2.97
CA LEU A 22 -16.79 -1.79 1.58
C LEU A 22 -16.15 -0.81 0.59
N ALA A 23 -15.55 0.29 1.07
CA ALA A 23 -14.83 1.22 0.23
C ALA A 23 -13.63 0.54 -0.44
N GLN A 24 -13.59 0.56 -1.77
CA GLN A 24 -12.48 0.01 -2.52
C GLN A 24 -11.21 0.84 -2.26
N PRO A 25 -10.10 0.22 -1.81
CA PRO A 25 -8.87 0.95 -1.56
C PRO A 25 -8.24 1.43 -2.87
N ASN A 26 -7.62 2.61 -2.83
CA ASN A 26 -6.79 3.09 -3.93
C ASN A 26 -5.40 2.44 -3.87
N ILE A 27 -4.88 2.04 -5.03
CA ILE A 27 -3.53 1.47 -5.15
C ILE A 27 -2.66 2.49 -5.89
N VAL A 28 -1.55 2.88 -5.27
CA VAL A 28 -0.54 3.75 -5.87
C VAL A 28 0.77 2.97 -5.95
N LEU A 29 1.25 2.72 -7.17
CA LEU A 29 2.52 2.06 -7.42
C LEU A 29 3.60 3.13 -7.66
N VAL A 30 4.63 3.13 -6.81
CA VAL A 30 5.81 4.01 -6.96
C VAL A 30 6.99 3.16 -7.41
N LEU A 31 7.56 3.48 -8.57
CA LEU A 31 8.73 2.80 -9.14
C LEU A 31 9.90 3.78 -9.19
N THR A 32 10.99 3.46 -8.50
CA THR A 32 12.23 4.22 -8.49
C THR A 32 13.18 3.74 -9.58
N ASP A 33 13.92 4.66 -10.22
CA ASP A 33 14.97 4.30 -11.18
C ASP A 33 16.26 3.97 -10.43
N ASP A 34 16.91 2.86 -10.78
CA ASP A 34 18.24 2.45 -10.29
C ASP A 34 18.43 2.47 -8.75
N GLN A 35 17.36 2.35 -7.97
CA GLN A 35 17.43 2.34 -6.52
C GLN A 35 18.05 1.03 -6.03
N ASP A 36 19.17 1.13 -5.32
CA ASP A 36 19.88 -0.02 -4.77
C ASP A 36 19.77 -0.15 -3.24
N SER A 37 19.44 -1.34 -2.77
CA SER A 37 19.38 -1.64 -1.33
C SER A 37 20.75 -1.99 -0.72
N PHE A 38 21.71 -2.48 -1.52
CA PHE A 38 23.00 -2.94 -1.02
C PHE A 38 23.94 -1.79 -0.62
N MET A 39 23.90 -0.69 -1.36
CA MET A 39 24.68 0.52 -1.10
C MET A 39 24.03 1.45 -0.06
N ASN A 40 23.04 0.95 0.70
CA ASN A 40 22.34 1.70 1.74
C ASN A 40 21.65 2.98 1.24
N SER A 41 21.29 3.06 -0.05
CA SER A 41 20.68 4.27 -0.63
C SER A 41 19.31 4.61 -0.02
N ILE A 42 18.64 3.61 0.55
CA ILE A 42 17.34 3.78 1.20
C ILE A 42 17.48 4.53 2.53
N SER A 43 18.62 4.44 3.22
CA SER A 43 18.79 5.06 4.56
C SER A 43 18.75 6.59 4.53
N VAL A 44 19.08 7.21 3.40
CA VAL A 44 19.00 8.67 3.25
C VAL A 44 17.58 9.16 2.93
N MET A 45 16.66 8.24 2.63
CA MET A 45 15.25 8.52 2.36
C MET A 45 14.40 8.33 3.63
N GLU A 46 14.78 9.01 4.72
CA GLU A 46 14.21 8.84 6.06
C GLU A 46 12.68 8.97 6.10
N LYS A 47 12.13 9.94 5.35
CA LYS A 47 10.67 10.13 5.25
C LYS A 47 9.99 8.95 4.57
N THR A 48 10.60 8.41 3.52
CA THR A 48 10.07 7.25 2.78
C THR A 48 10.08 6.02 3.66
N LEU A 49 11.17 5.79 4.41
CA LEU A 49 11.24 4.73 5.43
C LEU A 49 10.15 4.90 6.50
N SER A 50 10.05 6.07 7.13
CA SER A 50 9.08 6.31 8.22
C SER A 50 7.61 6.21 7.79
N LEU A 51 7.30 6.67 6.57
CA LEU A 51 5.92 6.71 6.09
C LEU A 51 5.48 5.42 5.38
N ILE A 52 6.39 4.74 4.68
CA ILE A 52 6.07 3.58 3.83
C ILE A 52 6.76 2.32 4.33
N GLY A 53 8.08 2.37 4.59
CA GLY A 53 8.85 1.21 5.03
C GLY A 53 8.37 0.66 6.38
N ASP A 54 8.33 1.50 7.41
CA ASP A 54 8.02 1.12 8.79
C ASP A 54 6.54 0.76 8.99
N LYS A 55 5.66 1.30 8.14
CA LYS A 55 4.21 1.03 8.17
C LYS A 55 3.77 -0.09 7.22
N GLY A 56 4.71 -0.60 6.41
CA GLY A 56 4.46 -1.57 5.37
C GLY A 56 5.18 -2.90 5.59
N VAL A 57 5.37 -3.63 4.50
CA VAL A 57 6.10 -4.91 4.49
C VAL A 57 7.25 -4.81 3.49
N SER A 58 8.43 -5.21 3.93
CA SER A 58 9.65 -5.22 3.09
C SER A 58 9.99 -6.63 2.62
N PHE A 59 10.14 -6.81 1.31
CA PHE A 59 10.58 -8.06 0.70
C PHE A 59 12.10 -8.05 0.53
N LYS A 60 12.81 -8.81 1.38
CA LYS A 60 14.29 -8.88 1.34
C LYS A 60 14.84 -9.54 0.07
N ASN A 61 14.05 -10.40 -0.58
CA ASN A 61 14.43 -11.16 -1.76
C ASN A 61 13.51 -10.81 -2.93
N SER A 62 13.56 -9.56 -3.38
CA SER A 62 12.83 -9.09 -4.57
C SER A 62 13.84 -8.80 -5.69
N PHE A 63 13.63 -9.38 -6.87
CA PHE A 63 14.55 -9.27 -8.00
C PHE A 63 13.81 -8.77 -9.25
N ALA A 64 14.42 -7.85 -9.98
CA ALA A 64 13.94 -7.47 -11.31
C ALA A 64 14.14 -8.63 -12.30
N ALA A 65 13.16 -8.84 -13.19
CA ALA A 65 13.25 -9.88 -14.21
C ALA A 65 14.43 -9.66 -15.18
N THR A 66 14.77 -8.40 -15.46
CA THR A 66 15.93 -8.01 -16.26
C THR A 66 16.65 -6.84 -15.59
N PRO A 67 18.00 -6.81 -15.55
CA PRO A 67 18.77 -5.76 -14.89
C PRO A 67 18.97 -4.52 -15.79
N LEU A 68 17.97 -4.17 -16.58
CA LEU A 68 17.99 -3.04 -17.51
C LEU A 68 16.72 -2.22 -17.33
N CYS A 69 16.83 -0.89 -17.23
CA CYS A 69 15.74 -0.01 -16.82
C CYS A 69 14.52 -0.12 -17.75
N CYS A 70 14.72 -0.09 -19.07
CA CYS A 70 13.63 -0.16 -20.05
C CYS A 70 12.88 -1.50 -20.07
N PRO A 71 13.53 -2.67 -20.22
CA PRO A 71 12.83 -3.95 -20.19
C PRO A 71 12.28 -4.30 -18.80
N SER A 72 12.92 -3.83 -17.72
CA SER A 72 12.38 -3.94 -16.36
C SER A 72 11.08 -3.14 -16.19
N ARG A 73 11.04 -1.89 -16.68
CA ARG A 73 9.82 -1.07 -16.62
C ARG A 73 8.66 -1.67 -17.41
N PHE A 74 8.94 -2.18 -18.61
CA PHE A 74 7.92 -2.83 -19.43
C PHE A 74 7.40 -4.12 -18.77
N SER A 75 8.29 -4.98 -18.28
CA SER A 75 7.89 -6.23 -17.62
C SER A 75 7.10 -5.98 -16.33
N ASN A 76 7.52 -5.04 -15.49
CA ASN A 76 6.76 -4.65 -14.30
C ASN A 76 5.40 -4.05 -14.68
N SER A 77 5.33 -3.16 -15.68
CA SER A 77 4.05 -2.59 -16.13
C SER A 77 3.09 -3.67 -16.63
N CYS A 78 3.57 -4.69 -17.34
CA CYS A 78 2.72 -5.78 -17.84
C CYS A 78 2.21 -6.69 -16.72
N LEU A 79 2.90 -6.74 -15.57
CA LEU A 79 2.49 -7.51 -14.39
C LEU A 79 1.33 -6.86 -13.63
N PHE A 80 1.13 -5.55 -13.79
CA PHE A 80 0.08 -4.78 -13.12
C PHE A 80 -1.11 -4.44 -14.04
N THR A 81 -1.09 -4.90 -15.29
CA THR A 81 -2.23 -4.88 -16.23
C THR A 81 -2.92 -6.24 -16.20
#